data_AF-A0A538EQF3-F1
#
_entry.id   AF-A0A538EQF3-F1
#
_cell.length_a   1.000
_cell.length_b   1.000
_cell.length_c   1.000
_cell.angle_alpha   90.00
_cell.angle_beta   90.00
_cell.angle_gamma   90.00
#
_symmetry.space_group_name_H-M   'P 1'
#
loop_
_entity.id
_entity.type
_entity.pdbx_description
1 polymer ?
#
loop_
_entity_poly.entity_id
_entity_poly.type
_entity_poly.pdbx_seq_one_letter_code
_entity_poly.pdbx_strand_id
1 'polypeptide(L)'
;MPDGDVGWTLVGFLECLDAWIERESPPDDLRYTVTAWIMTRYDDPYQGVRRENRYPNLWFGPIPETGHGLGYVVACAYWVEEETRTVRCDSFATLSLL
;
A
#
# COMPACT_ATOMS: atom_id res chain seq x y z
N MET A 1 21.25 -1.48 25.55
CA MET A 1 21.10 -1.31 24.09
C MET A 1 20.34 -0.02 23.88
N PRO A 2 20.73 0.87 22.95
CA PRO A 2 19.96 2.09 22.71
C PRO A 2 18.60 1.71 22.14
N ASP A 3 17.58 2.49 22.50
CA ASP A 3 16.16 2.24 22.25
C ASP A 3 15.91 1.83 20.79
N GLY A 4 15.30 0.65 20.62
CA GLY A 4 15.09 0.00 19.34
C GLY A 4 14.30 0.90 18.41
N ASP A 5 14.77 1.01 17.17
CA ASP A 5 14.07 1.68 16.08
C ASP A 5 12.73 0.97 15.86
N VAL A 6 11.67 1.44 16.53
CA VAL A 6 10.34 0.85 16.41
C VAL A 6 9.82 1.31 15.05
N GLY A 7 9.90 0.42 14.05
CA GLY A 7 9.35 0.66 12.72
C GLY A 7 7.86 1.02 12.73
N TRP A 8 7.29 1.25 11.56
CA TRP A 8 5.86 1.56 11.45
C TRP A 8 5.00 0.35 11.75
N THR A 9 3.86 0.56 12.41
CA THR A 9 2.86 -0.48 12.64
C THR A 9 1.87 -0.50 11.49
N LEU A 10 1.78 -1.62 10.77
CA LEU A 10 0.84 -1.79 9.66
C LEU A 10 -0.47 -2.41 10.15
N VAL A 11 -1.60 -1.77 9.87
CA VAL A 11 -2.94 -2.21 10.28
C VAL A 11 -3.83 -2.37 9.04
N GLY A 12 -4.54 -3.49 8.92
CA GLY A 12 -5.54 -3.69 7.86
C GLY A 12 -4.96 -4.05 6.49
N PHE A 13 -3.63 -4.12 6.33
CA PHE A 13 -3.01 -4.35 5.03
C PHE A 13 -3.27 -5.76 4.48
N LEU A 14 -3.24 -6.79 5.33
CA LEU A 14 -3.48 -8.17 4.89
C LEU A 14 -4.96 -8.38 4.59
N GLU A 15 -5.85 -7.79 5.40
CA GLU A 15 -7.28 -7.84 5.19
C GLU A 15 -7.70 -7.13 3.90
N CYS A 16 -7.13 -5.95 3.63
CA CYS A 16 -7.35 -5.24 2.36
C CYS A 16 -6.77 -6.01 1.16
N LEU A 17 -5.62 -6.68 1.34
CA LEU A 17 -5.01 -7.51 0.30
C LEU A 17 -5.91 -8.70 -0.03
N ASP A 18 -6.39 -9.43 0.98
CA ASP A 18 -7.30 -10.56 0.80
C ASP A 18 -8.60 -10.13 0.13
N ALA A 19 -9.18 -8.99 0.56
CA ALA A 19 -10.39 -8.44 -0.06
C ALA A 19 -10.19 -8.06 -1.53
N TRP A 20 -9.01 -7.54 -1.90
CA TRP A 20 -8.66 -7.26 -3.29
C TRP A 20 -8.45 -8.55 -4.09
N ILE A 21 -7.78 -9.55 -3.51
CA ILE A 21 -7.57 -10.86 -4.15
C ILE A 21 -8.90 -11.55 -4.43
N GLU A 22 -9.82 -11.57 -3.46
CA GLU A 22 -11.14 -12.17 -3.60
C GLU A 22 -11.95 -11.46 -4.71
N ARG A 23 -11.90 -10.13 -4.74
CA ARG A 23 -12.67 -9.31 -5.68
C ARG A 23 -12.15 -9.39 -7.12
N GLU A 24 -10.83 -9.36 -7.30
CA GLU A 24 -10.21 -9.15 -8.63
C GLU A 24 -9.48 -10.38 -9.16
N SER A 25 -9.34 -11.43 -8.34
CA SER A 25 -8.65 -12.69 -8.69
C SER A 25 -7.32 -12.46 -9.45
N PRO A 26 -6.41 -11.62 -8.93
CA PRO A 26 -5.17 -11.25 -9.61
C PRO A 26 -4.24 -12.46 -9.76
N PRO A 27 -3.32 -12.49 -10.74
CA PRO A 27 -2.28 -13.51 -10.87
C PRO A 27 -1.34 -13.54 -9.67
N ASP A 28 -0.73 -14.69 -9.39
CA ASP A 28 0.14 -14.88 -8.22
C ASP A 28 1.34 -13.92 -8.20
N ASP A 29 1.98 -13.68 -9.35
CA ASP A 29 3.09 -12.71 -9.46
C ASP A 29 2.68 -11.31 -9.00
N LEU A 30 1.44 -10.90 -9.31
CA LEU A 30 0.91 -9.61 -8.89
C LEU A 30 0.67 -9.57 -7.38
N ARG A 31 0.14 -10.67 -6.81
CA ARG A 31 -0.03 -10.82 -5.37
C ARG A 31 1.31 -10.71 -4.65
N TYR A 32 2.34 -11.43 -5.12
CA TYR A 32 3.68 -11.37 -4.55
C TYR A 32 4.27 -9.97 -4.60
N THR A 33 4.08 -9.26 -5.71
CA THR A 33 4.55 -7.88 -5.88
C THR A 33 3.90 -6.94 -4.87
N VAL A 34 2.57 -7.03 -4.73
CA VAL A 34 1.83 -6.22 -3.74
C VAL A 34 2.27 -6.57 -2.31
N THR A 35 2.40 -7.85 -1.97
CA THR A 35 2.89 -8.27 -0.64
C THR A 35 4.31 -7.75 -0.35
N ALA A 36 5.23 -7.82 -1.32
CA ALA A 36 6.57 -7.29 -1.16
C ALA A 36 6.56 -5.78 -0.92
N TRP A 37 5.72 -5.05 -1.66
CA TRP A 37 5.54 -3.61 -1.46
C TRP A 37 4.98 -3.28 -0.08
N ILE A 38 4.02 -4.05 0.46
CA ILE A 38 3.50 -3.85 1.84
C ILE A 38 4.64 -3.89 2.86
N MET A 39 5.59 -4.82 2.73
CA MET A 39 6.69 -4.96 3.69
C MET A 39 7.58 -3.73 3.75
N THR A 40 7.75 -3.01 2.64
CA THR A 40 8.55 -1.77 2.62
C THR A 40 7.94 -0.64 3.46
N ARG A 41 6.64 -0.72 3.81
CA ARG A 41 5.95 0.29 4.61
C ARG A 41 6.33 0.23 6.10
N TYR A 42 6.93 -0.88 6.55
CA TYR A 42 7.51 -0.97 7.91
C TYR A 42 8.66 0.02 8.09
N ASP A 43 9.39 0.32 7.01
CA ASP A 43 10.55 1.23 7.02
C ASP A 43 10.14 2.67 6.70
N ASP A 44 9.49 2.89 5.54
CA ASP A 44 9.08 4.21 5.07
C ASP A 44 7.70 4.17 4.39
N PRO A 45 6.64 4.67 5.04
CA PRO A 45 5.30 4.70 4.48
C PRO A 45 5.08 5.86 3.50
N TYR A 46 6.06 6.71 3.21
CA TYR A 46 5.90 7.83 2.29
C TYR A 46 6.51 7.58 0.91
N GLN A 47 7.34 6.55 0.79
CA GLN A 47 8.03 6.23 -0.46
C GLN A 47 7.05 5.92 -1.59
N GLY A 48 7.15 6.69 -2.69
CA GLY A 48 6.44 6.41 -3.95
C GLY A 48 4.95 6.77 -3.97
N VAL A 49 4.43 7.35 -2.87
CA VAL A 49 3.03 7.77 -2.75
C VAL A 49 2.94 9.28 -2.59
N ARG A 50 1.74 9.83 -2.82
CA ARG A 50 1.45 11.25 -2.59
C ARG A 50 0.34 11.42 -1.57
N ARG A 51 0.39 12.51 -0.82
CA ARG A 51 -0.70 12.91 0.06
C ARG A 51 -1.87 13.46 -0.75
N GLU A 52 -3.08 13.01 -0.45
CA GLU A 52 -4.29 13.50 -1.13
C GLU A 52 -4.81 14.78 -0.45
N ASN A 53 -4.92 15.87 -1.21
CA ASN A 53 -5.16 17.22 -0.68
C ASN A 53 -6.52 17.39 0.05
N ARG A 54 -7.50 16.54 -0.24
CA ARG A 54 -8.85 16.63 0.34
C ARG A 54 -9.01 15.86 1.66
N TYR A 55 -8.05 14.99 1.98
CA TYR A 55 -8.14 14.11 3.14
C TYR A 55 -6.83 14.21 3.94
N PRO A 56 -6.85 14.83 5.13
CA PRO A 56 -5.64 14.97 5.92
C PRO A 56 -5.10 13.57 6.27
N ASN A 57 -3.87 13.32 5.86
CA ASN A 57 -3.09 12.10 6.11
C ASN A 57 -3.51 10.85 5.32
N LEU A 58 -4.35 11.01 4.29
CA LEU A 58 -4.52 9.97 3.27
C LEU A 58 -3.37 10.04 2.28
N TRP A 59 -2.74 8.90 2.07
CA TRP A 59 -1.69 8.71 1.08
C TRP A 59 -2.16 7.72 0.03
N PHE A 60 -1.80 7.99 -1.21
CA PHE A 60 -2.23 7.23 -2.36
C PHE A 60 -1.11 7.15 -3.39
N GLY A 61 -0.96 5.99 -4.01
CA GLY A 61 -0.05 5.87 -5.14
C GLY A 61 -0.07 4.48 -5.79
N PRO A 62 0.54 4.39 -6.98
CA PRO A 62 0.71 3.13 -7.67
C PRO A 62 1.74 2.26 -6.95
N ILE A 63 1.50 0.95 -6.95
CA ILE A 63 2.47 -0.04 -6.53
C ILE A 63 3.41 -0.29 -7.73
N PRO A 64 4.73 -0.05 -7.57
CA PRO A 64 5.70 -0.26 -8.63
C PRO A 64 5.62 -1.67 -9.23
N GLU A 65 6.03 -1.80 -10.50
CA GLU A 65 6.14 -3.09 -11.21
C GLU A 65 4.82 -3.84 -11.47
N THR A 66 3.68 -3.38 -10.94
CA THR A 66 2.38 -4.03 -11.13
C THR A 66 1.73 -3.83 -12.50
N GLY A 67 2.21 -2.88 -13.29
CA GLY A 67 1.53 -2.51 -14.54
C GLY A 67 1.98 -3.25 -15.80
N HIS A 68 3.18 -3.85 -15.81
CA HIS A 68 3.76 -4.65 -16.91
C HIS A 68 3.52 -4.15 -18.36
N GLY A 69 3.28 -2.86 -18.59
CA GLY A 69 2.93 -2.32 -19.92
C GLY A 69 1.53 -2.69 -20.44
N LEU A 70 0.67 -3.27 -19.60
CA LEU A 70 -0.64 -3.80 -19.98
C LEU A 70 -1.80 -2.78 -19.82
N GLY A 71 -1.49 -1.51 -19.56
CA GLY A 71 -2.49 -0.46 -19.43
C GLY A 71 -3.30 -0.50 -18.14
N TYR A 72 -2.82 -1.23 -17.12
CA TYR A 72 -3.35 -1.18 -15.76
C TYR A 72 -2.21 -1.03 -14.74
N VAL A 73 -2.53 -0.68 -13.50
CA VAL A 73 -1.60 -0.63 -12.37
C VAL A 73 -2.37 -0.92 -11.09
N VAL A 74 -1.77 -1.59 -10.11
CA VAL A 74 -2.38 -1.69 -8.78
C VAL A 74 -2.02 -0.44 -8.00
N ALA A 75 -2.99 0.20 -7.37
CA ALA A 75 -2.78 1.32 -6.46
C ALA A 75 -3.23 0.98 -5.05
N CYS A 76 -2.64 1.66 -4.08
CA CYS A 76 -2.99 1.55 -2.67
C CYS A 76 -3.35 2.92 -2.10
N ALA A 77 -4.38 2.96 -1.26
CA ALA A 77 -4.72 4.07 -0.40
C ALA A 77 -4.54 3.65 1.06
N TYR A 78 -3.93 4.50 1.88
CA TYR A 78 -3.76 4.26 3.31
C TYR A 78 -3.60 5.56 4.11
N TRP A 79 -3.92 5.47 5.40
CA TRP A 79 -3.82 6.56 6.35
C TRP A 79 -2.52 6.46 7.14
N VAL A 80 -1.83 7.58 7.34
CA VAL A 80 -0.62 7.65 8.16
C VAL A 80 -0.88 8.46 9.42
N GLU A 81 -0.73 7.83 10.58
CA GLU A 81 -0.84 8.44 11.90
C GLU A 81 0.56 8.57 12.52
N GLU A 82 1.15 9.76 12.39
CA GLU A 82 2.55 9.99 12.79
C GLU A 82 2.77 9.88 14.30
N GLU A 83 1.81 10.35 15.10
CA GLU A 83 1.87 10.32 16.56
C GLU A 83 2.03 8.89 17.11
N THR A 84 1.38 7.93 16.46
CA THR A 84 1.35 6.51 16.86
C THR A 84 2.23 5.63 15.98
N ARG A 85 2.93 6.20 14.99
CA ARG A 85 3.67 5.48 13.94
C ARG A 85 2.84 4.36 13.32
N THR A 86 1.57 4.63 13.04
CA THR A 86 0.64 3.64 12.48
C THR A 86 0.30 3.96 11.03
N VAL A 87 0.27 2.94 10.20
CA VAL A 87 -0.16 3.00 8.80
C VAL A 87 -1.37 2.08 8.66
N ARG A 88 -2.53 2.65 8.37
CA ARG A 88 -3.78 1.90 8.25
C ARG A 88 -4.18 1.81 6.79
N CYS A 89 -4.21 0.61 6.25
CA CYS A 89 -4.68 0.39 4.89
C CYS A 89 -6.14 0.80 4.75
N ASP A 90 -6.47 1.46 3.64
CA ASP A 90 -7.83 1.81 3.26
C ASP A 90 -8.32 0.85 2.16
N SER A 91 -7.55 0.73 1.07
CA SER A 91 -7.90 -0.16 -0.03
C SER A 91 -6.76 -0.42 -1.01
N PHE A 92 -6.86 -1.55 -1.72
CA PHE A 92 -6.16 -1.81 -2.97
C PHE A 92 -7.16 -1.86 -4.12
N ALA A 93 -6.75 -1.41 -5.30
CA ALA A 93 -7.53 -1.51 -6.52
C ALA A 93 -6.63 -1.57 -7.76
N THR A 94 -7.06 -2.35 -8.76
CA THR A 94 -6.48 -2.25 -10.11
C THR A 94 -7.11 -1.06 -10.84
N LEU A 95 -6.27 -0.14 -11.30
CA LEU A 95 -6.66 1.04 -12.07
C LEU A 95 -6.27 0.88 -13.52
N SER A 96 -7.21 1.13 -14.43
CA SER A 96 -6.92 1.25 -15.86
C SER A 96 -6.28 2.60 -16.18
N LEU A 97 -5.26 2.59 -17.03
CA LEU A 97 -4.53 3.77 -17.51
C LEU A 97 -5.03 4.24 -18.89
N LEU A 98 -6.20 3.77 -19.31
CA LEU A 98 -6.86 4.07 -20.58
C LEU A 98 -7.61 5.41 -20.56
#